data_AF-A0A6I6ND53-F1
#
_entry.id   AF-A0A6I6ND53-F1
#
_cell.length_a   1.000
_cell.length_b   1.000
_cell.length_c   1.000
_cell.angle_alpha   90.00
_cell.angle_beta   90.00
_cell.angle_gamma   90.00
#
_symmetry.space_group_name_H-M   'P 1'
#
loop_
_entity.id
_entity.type
_entity.pdbx_description
1 polymer ?
#
loop_
_entity_poly.entity_id
_entity_poly.type
_entity_poly.pdbx_seq_one_letter_code
_entity_poly.pdbx_strand_id
1 'polypeptide(L)' 'MFRTHIMLERSAEQEPAALAGLAGEEYNLQWARWLRAAEAAQGAVTAHAEASGENRYELEQAVKRAVRHATEDPAE' A
#
# COMPACT_ATOMS: atom_id res chain seq x y z
N MET A 1 -5.07 -4.41 -13.37
CA MET A 1 -3.97 -4.89 -12.51
C MET A 1 -3.26 -3.73 -11.82
N PHE A 2 -2.63 -2.78 -12.52
CA PHE A 2 -1.93 -1.63 -11.91
C PHE A 2 -2.81 -0.78 -10.94
N ARG A 3 -4.07 -0.54 -11.33
CA ARG A 3 -5.05 0.21 -10.52
C ARG A 3 -5.40 -0.46 -9.18
N THR A 4 -5.26 -1.79 -9.09
CA THR A 4 -5.52 -2.57 -7.86
C THR A 4 -4.38 -2.39 -6.85
N HIS A 5 -3.14 -2.23 -7.32
CA HIS A 5 -1.96 -2.05 -6.46
C HIS A 5 -1.96 -0.65 -5.81
N ILE A 6 -2.39 0.38 -6.56
CA ILE A 6 -2.54 1.75 -6.07
C ILE A 6 -3.57 1.84 -4.92
N MET A 7 -4.67 1.10 -5.01
CA MET A 7 -5.69 1.09 -3.96
C MET A 7 -5.22 0.41 -2.66
N LEU A 8 -4.43 -0.66 -2.77
CA LEU A 8 -3.86 -1.36 -1.60
C LEU A 8 -2.83 -0.51 -0.88
N GLU A 9 -1.91 0.10 -1.62
CA GLU A 9 -0.85 0.94 -1.05
C GLU A 9 -1.42 2.25 -0.48
N ARG A 10 -2.48 2.83 -1.08
CA ARG A 10 -3.21 3.97 -0.48
C ARG A 10 -3.84 3.61 0.86
N SER A 11 -4.38 2.40 0.99
CA SER A 11 -4.92 1.92 2.27
C SER A 11 -3.81 1.77 3.30
N ALA A 12 -2.62 1.32 2.91
CA ALA A 12 -1.47 1.19 3.81
C ALA A 12 -0.89 2.55 4.27
N GLU A 13 -0.90 3.59 3.41
CA GLU A 13 -0.40 4.93 3.76
C GLU A 13 -1.42 5.80 4.54
N GLN A 14 -2.73 5.52 4.50
CA GLN A 14 -3.75 6.29 5.25
C GLN A 14 -3.92 5.87 6.71
N GLU A 15 -3.46 4.68 7.09
CA GLU A 15 -3.64 4.11 8.44
C GLU A 15 -2.79 4.75 9.56
N PRO A 16 -1.55 5.26 9.34
CA PRO A 16 -0.75 5.90 10.39
C PRO A 16 -1.40 7.16 10.98
N ALA A 17 -2.19 7.89 10.18
CA ALA A 17 -2.92 9.08 10.64
C ALA A 17 -4.15 8.71 11.49
N ALA A 18 -4.73 7.52 11.28
CA ALA A 18 -5.85 6.99 12.07
C ALA A 18 -5.42 6.35 13.39
N LEU A 19 -4.13 5.97 13.52
CA LEU A 19 -3.56 5.42 14.76
C LEU A 19 -3.24 6.49 15.81
N ALA A 20 -3.20 7.77 15.44
CA ALA A 20 -2.99 8.88 16.37
C ALA A 20 -4.20 9.04 17.29
N GLY A 21 -4.04 8.64 18.56
CA GLY A 21 -5.09 8.73 19.60
C GLY A 21 -5.77 7.40 19.95
N LEU A 22 -5.47 6.32 19.22
CA LEU A 22 -5.93 4.98 19.56
C LEU A 22 -5.02 4.34 20.62
N ALA A 23 -5.61 3.60 21.56
CA ALA A 23 -4.88 2.86 22.59
C ALA A 23 -5.49 1.47 22.81
N GLY A 24 -4.70 0.55 23.34
CA GLY A 24 -5.17 -0.79 23.71
C GLY A 24 -5.66 -1.61 22.52
N GLU A 25 -6.84 -2.20 22.64
CA GLU A 25 -7.37 -3.16 21.66
C GLU A 25 -7.68 -2.53 20.29
N GLU A 26 -8.13 -1.28 20.26
CA GLU A 26 -8.44 -0.56 19.02
C GLU A 26 -7.18 -0.26 18.19
N TYR A 27 -6.08 0.09 18.87
CA TYR A 27 -4.76 0.20 18.25
C TYR A 27 -4.31 -1.15 17.67
N ASN A 28 -4.46 -2.24 18.43
CA ASN A 28 -4.03 -3.57 17.99
C ASN A 28 -4.84 -4.07 16.78
N LEU A 29 -6.15 -3.82 16.76
CA LEU A 29 -7.02 -4.17 15.64
C LEU A 29 -6.66 -3.39 14.38
N GLN A 30 -6.43 -2.08 14.52
CA GLN A 30 -6.02 -1.24 13.40
C GLN A 30 -4.63 -1.64 12.88
N TRP A 31 -3.68 -1.88 13.78
CA TRP A 31 -2.35 -2.39 13.41
C TRP A 31 -2.40 -3.74 12.68
N ALA A 32 -3.25 -4.67 13.13
CA ALA A 32 -3.41 -5.96 12.47
C ALA A 32 -4.03 -5.84 11.07
N ARG A 33 -4.94 -4.88 10.86
CA ARG A 33 -5.51 -4.57 9.53
C ARG A 33 -4.43 -4.01 8.61
N TRP A 34 -3.66 -3.04 9.09
CA TRP A 34 -2.53 -2.48 8.35
C TRP A 34 -1.51 -3.56 7.97
N LEU A 35 -1.11 -4.43 8.91
CA LEU A 35 -0.13 -5.48 8.65
C LEU A 35 -0.60 -6.43 7.54
N ARG A 36 -1.86 -6.90 7.60
CA ARG A 36 -2.42 -7.78 6.55
C ARG A 36 -2.45 -7.10 5.18
N ALA A 37 -2.80 -5.82 5.14
CA ALA A 37 -2.81 -5.05 3.89
C ALA A 37 -1.38 -4.92 3.30
N ALA A 38 -0.39 -4.64 4.16
CA ALA A 38 1.01 -4.54 3.77
C ALA A 38 1.56 -5.88 3.25
N GLU A 39 1.25 -7.00 3.92
CA GLU A 39 1.61 -8.35 3.50
C GLU A 39 1.02 -8.69 2.12
N ALA A 40 -0.27 -8.39 1.90
CA ALA A 40 -0.93 -8.64 0.62
C ALA A 40 -0.32 -7.80 -0.52
N ALA A 41 0.01 -6.53 -0.25
CA ALA A 41 0.65 -5.65 -1.23
C ALA A 41 2.05 -6.16 -1.63
N GLN A 42 2.88 -6.53 -0.65
CA GLN A 42 4.21 -7.10 -0.91
C GLN A 42 4.14 -8.43 -1.66
N GLY A 43 3.17 -9.28 -1.32
CA GLY A 43 2.92 -10.53 -2.04
C GLY A 43 2.55 -10.29 -3.51
N ALA A 44 1.68 -9.32 -3.78
CA ALA A 44 1.28 -8.97 -5.14
C ALA A 44 2.42 -8.37 -5.97
N VAL A 45 3.25 -7.50 -5.37
CA VAL A 45 4.45 -6.94 -6.03
C VAL A 45 5.45 -8.05 -6.35
N THR A 46 5.68 -8.97 -5.42
CA THR A 46 6.60 -10.11 -5.63
C THR A 46 6.11 -11.01 -6.76
N ALA A 47 4.84 -11.45 -6.71
CA ALA A 47 4.26 -12.29 -7.75
C ALA A 47 4.27 -11.63 -9.13
N HIS A 48 4.02 -10.31 -9.19
CA HIS A 48 4.08 -9.58 -10.46
C HIS A 48 5.50 -9.50 -11.01
N ALA A 49 6.48 -9.15 -10.18
CA ALA A 49 7.89 -9.10 -10.58
C ALA A 49 8.41 -10.46 -11.07
N GLU A 50 8.04 -11.55 -10.40
CA GLU A 50 8.37 -12.91 -10.84
C GLU A 50 7.72 -13.25 -12.19
N ALA A 51 6.46 -12.89 -12.38
CA ALA A 51 5.73 -13.18 -13.61
C ALA A 51 6.18 -12.34 -14.82
N SER A 52 6.55 -11.07 -14.60
CA SER A 52 6.97 -10.15 -15.68
C SER A 52 8.49 -10.14 -15.91
N GLY A 53 9.27 -10.75 -15.01
CA GLY A 53 10.74 -10.65 -15.02
C GLY A 53 11.26 -9.26 -14.66
N GLU A 54 10.39 -8.40 -14.11
CA GLU A 54 10.76 -7.05 -13.69
C GLU A 54 11.53 -7.06 -12.37
N ASN A 55 12.30 -6.00 -12.14
CA ASN A 55 12.95 -5.81 -10.86
C ASN A 55 11.89 -5.45 -9.79
N ARG A 56 11.70 -6.35 -8.81
CA ARG A 56 10.78 -6.17 -7.68
C ARG A 56 10.93 -4.83 -6.97
N TYR A 57 12.16 -4.36 -6.77
CA TYR A 57 12.43 -3.09 -6.09
C TYR A 57 11.95 -1.90 -6.91
N GLU A 58 12.21 -1.87 -8.22
CA GLU A 58 11.74 -0.80 -9.10
C GLU A 58 10.21 -0.75 -9.17
N LEU A 59 9.58 -1.93 -9.26
CA LEU A 59 8.13 -2.07 -9.23
C LEU A 59 7.53 -1.57 -7.91
N GLU A 60 8.12 -1.93 -6.77
CA GLU A 60 7.70 -1.46 -5.45
C GLU A 60 7.82 0.08 -5.33
N GLN A 61 8.93 0.65 -5.80
CA GLN A 61 9.13 2.11 -5.81
C GLN A 61 8.12 2.82 -6.71
N ALA A 62 7.78 2.24 -7.88
CA ALA A 62 6.77 2.78 -8.77
C ALA A 62 5.38 2.79 -8.13
N VAL A 63 5.01 1.71 -7.43
CA VAL A 63 3.74 1.62 -6.68
C VAL A 63 3.69 2.65 -5.55
N LYS A 64 4.75 2.76 -4.75
CA LYS A 64 4.86 3.76 -3.67
C LYS A 64 4.75 5.20 -4.18
N ARG A 65 5.44 5.51 -5.29
CA ARG A 65 5.34 6.83 -5.93
C ARG A 65 3.93 7.09 -6.44
N ALA A 66 3.31 6.11 -7.10
CA ALA A 66 1.95 6.26 -7.61
C ALA A 66 0.95 6.54 -6.49
N VAL A 67 1.10 5.93 -5.31
CA VAL A 67 0.23 6.22 -4.17
C VAL A 67 0.43 7.62 -3.61
N ARG A 68 1.69 8.03 -3.40
CA ARG A 68 2.00 9.38 -2.90
C ARG A 68 1.51 10.47 -3.83
N HIS A 69 1.59 10.25 -5.15
CA HIS A 69 1.19 11.22 -6.16
C HIS A 69 -0.29 11.10 -6.59
N ALA A 70 -1.00 10.01 -6.30
CA ALA A 70 -2.42 9.90 -6.62
C ALA A 70 -3.33 10.82 -5.76
N THR A 71 -2.77 11.60 -4.84
CA THR A 71 -3.50 12.67 -4.11
C THR A 71 -3.59 13.96 -4.94
N GLU A 72 -2.83 14.09 -6.03
CA GLU A 72 -3.08 15.06 -7.09
C GLU A 72 -3.80 14.35 -8.23
N ASP A 73 -5.14 14.35 -8.16
CA ASP A 73 -5.95 14.27 -9.37
C ASP A 73 -5.58 15.51 -10.19
N PRO A 74 -4.96 15.42 -11.39
CA PRO A 74 -4.98 16.55 -12.29
C PRO A 74 -6.44 16.71 -12.69
N ALA A 75 -7.09 17.72 -12.10
CA ALA A 75 -8.22 18.35 -12.73
C ALA A 75 -7.85 18.57 -14.21
N GLU A 76 -8.75 18.15 -15.11
CA GLU A 76 -8.71 18.44 -16.55
C GLU A 76 -8.31 19.89 -16.86
#